data_AF-A0A5C9EPQ9-F1
#
_entry.id   AF-A0A5C9EPQ9-F1
#
_cell.length_a   1.000
_cell.length_b   1.000
_cell.length_c   1.000
_cell.angle_alpha   90.00
_cell.angle_beta   90.00
_cell.angle_gamma   90.00
#
_symmetry.space_group_name_H-M   'P 1'
#
loop_
_entity.id
_entity.type
_entity.pdbx_description
1 polymer ?
#
loop_
_entity_poly.entity_id
_entity_poly.type
_entity_poly.pdbx_seq_one_letter_code
_entity_poly.pdbx_strand_id
1 'polypeptide(L)'
;MSEEKDELNESIRAVIKEKARELTKELLIKILEKSNEEESLEDLIKSLIIEKITAKIQLIVRRPITGVLLKKLVKRVVNKAWKRQREQLLERMKQLK
;
A
#
# COMPACT_ATOMS: atom_id res chain seq x y z
N MET A 1 -7.61 -17.20 33.37
CA MET A 1 -6.39 -17.16 32.54
C MET A 1 -6.63 -17.24 31.03
N SER A 2 -7.70 -17.90 30.53
CA SER A 2 -8.04 -17.87 29.09
C SER A 2 -8.79 -16.58 28.71
N GLU A 3 -9.82 -16.21 29.48
CA GLU A 3 -10.68 -15.06 29.19
C GLU A 3 -9.94 -13.70 29.19
N GLU A 4 -9.06 -13.46 30.17
CA GLU A 4 -8.21 -12.24 30.19
C GLU A 4 -7.29 -12.12 28.96
N LYS A 5 -6.81 -13.23 28.41
CA LYS A 5 -5.97 -13.22 27.20
C LYS A 5 -6.79 -12.93 25.94
N ASP A 6 -8.04 -13.38 25.92
CA ASP A 6 -8.94 -13.16 24.80
C ASP A 6 -9.45 -11.71 24.76
N GLU A 7 -9.79 -11.13 25.91
CA GLU A 7 -10.12 -9.70 26.03
C GLU A 7 -8.93 -8.79 25.66
N LEU A 8 -7.73 -9.12 26.12
CA LEU A 8 -6.51 -8.39 25.76
C LEU A 8 -6.22 -8.47 24.25
N ASN A 9 -6.41 -9.63 23.62
CA ASN A 9 -6.26 -9.80 22.18
C ASN A 9 -7.28 -8.98 21.39
N GLU A 10 -8.52 -8.91 21.87
CA GLU A 10 -9.59 -8.13 21.23
C GLU A 10 -9.33 -6.62 21.32
N SER A 11 -8.87 -6.15 22.49
CA SER A 11 -8.44 -4.77 22.71
C SER A 11 -7.26 -4.38 21.80
N ILE A 12 -6.23 -5.23 21.72
CA ILE A 12 -5.08 -5.01 20.82
C ILE A 12 -5.53 -4.95 19.35
N ARG A 13 -6.43 -5.82 18.93
CA ARG A 13 -6.98 -5.79 17.56
C ARG A 13 -7.76 -4.51 17.28
N ALA A 14 -8.54 -4.02 18.24
CA ALA A 14 -9.27 -2.76 18.10
C ALA A 14 -8.32 -1.58 17.90
N VAL A 15 -7.28 -1.47 18.74
CA VAL A 15 -6.24 -0.42 18.65
C VAL A 15 -5.50 -0.49 17.31
N ILE A 16 -5.10 -1.68 16.86
CA ILE A 16 -4.45 -1.86 15.56
C ILE A 16 -5.37 -1.42 14.41
N LYS A 17 -6.65 -1.79 14.48
CA LYS A 17 -7.64 -1.45 13.44
C LYS A 17 -7.90 0.05 13.37
N GLU A 18 -8.00 0.70 14.52
CA GLU A 18 -8.13 2.15 14.60
C GLU A 18 -6.89 2.85 14.06
N LYS A 19 -5.70 2.42 14.46
CA LYS A 19 -4.45 3.01 13.96
C LYS A 19 -4.24 2.80 12.47
N ALA A 20 -4.63 1.63 11.95
CA ALA A 20 -4.60 1.36 10.52
C ALA A 20 -5.58 2.27 9.76
N ARG A 21 -6.77 2.55 10.31
CA ARG A 21 -7.74 3.49 9.71
C ARG A 21 -7.19 4.91 9.67
N GLU A 22 -6.61 5.40 10.77
CA GLU A 22 -5.98 6.73 10.81
C GLU A 22 -4.88 6.87 9.76
N LEU A 23 -3.94 5.93 9.74
CA LEU A 23 -2.84 5.92 8.77
C LEU A 23 -3.33 5.84 7.32
N THR A 24 -4.40 5.07 7.07
CA THR A 24 -5.02 4.99 5.75
C THR A 24 -5.64 6.33 5.35
N LYS A 25 -6.31 7.02 6.28
CA LYS A 25 -6.94 8.32 6.05
C LYS A 25 -5.89 9.41 5.77
N GLU A 26 -4.81 9.46 6.54
CA GLU A 26 -3.68 10.37 6.29
C GLU A 26 -3.03 10.13 4.93
N LEU A 27 -2.85 8.86 4.55
CA LEU A 27 -2.32 8.51 3.23
C LEU A 27 -3.24 8.99 2.11
N LEU A 28 -4.55 8.77 2.24
CA LEU A 28 -5.54 9.23 1.27
C LEU A 28 -5.57 10.75 1.14
N ILE A 29 -5.45 11.50 2.24
CA ILE A 29 -5.36 12.97 2.21
C ILE A 29 -4.11 13.40 1.43
N LYS A 30 -2.93 12.83 1.73
CA LYS A 30 -1.69 13.13 0.99
C LYS A 30 -1.77 12.78 -0.49
N ILE A 31 -2.53 11.74 -0.84
CA ILE A 31 -2.79 11.35 -2.22
C ILE A 31 -3.69 12.39 -2.90
N LEU A 32 -4.75 12.84 -2.23
CA LEU A 32 -5.69 13.85 -2.73
C LEU A 32 -5.04 15.23 -2.87
N GLU A 33 -4.18 15.63 -1.93
CA GLU A 33 -3.40 16.87 -2.01
C GLU A 33 -2.45 16.89 -3.22
N LYS A 34 -1.95 15.73 -3.63
CA LYS A 34 -1.09 15.58 -4.80
C LYS A 34 -1.86 15.39 -6.12
N SER A 35 -3.15 15.07 -6.09
CA SER A 35 -3.97 14.81 -7.31
C SER A 35 -4.54 16.06 -7.97
N ASN A 36 -4.05 17.25 -7.63
CA ASN A 36 -4.54 18.53 -8.16
C ASN A 36 -4.07 18.85 -9.59
N GLU A 37 -3.29 17.98 -10.25
CA GLU A 37 -2.76 18.19 -11.60
C GLU A 37 -2.99 16.95 -12.47
N GLU A 38 -4.15 16.83 -13.14
CA GLU A 38 -4.47 15.89 -14.27
C GLU A 38 -4.08 14.40 -14.16
N GLU A 39 -3.42 13.96 -13.09
CA GLU A 39 -2.93 12.61 -12.83
C GLU A 39 -4.02 11.82 -12.11
N SER A 40 -4.23 10.58 -12.57
CA SER A 40 -5.20 9.72 -11.91
C SER A 40 -4.77 9.42 -10.48
N LEU A 41 -5.72 9.40 -9.54
CA LEU A 41 -5.50 8.99 -8.14
C LEU A 41 -4.77 7.63 -8.04
N GLU A 42 -5.05 6.75 -9.00
CA GLU A 42 -4.38 5.45 -9.16
C GLU A 42 -2.89 5.59 -9.46
N ASP A 43 -2.50 6.50 -10.36
CA ASP A 43 -1.10 6.75 -10.70
C ASP A 43 -0.33 7.41 -9.56
N LEU A 44 -0.99 8.24 -8.77
CA LEU A 44 -0.43 8.82 -7.54
C LEU A 44 -0.16 7.77 -6.46
N ILE A 45 -1.13 6.89 -6.20
CA ILE A 45 -0.97 5.78 -5.26
C ILE A 45 0.19 4.89 -5.71
N LYS A 46 0.22 4.50 -6.98
CA LYS A 46 1.30 3.67 -7.53
C LYS A 46 2.64 4.37 -7.41
N SER A 47 2.72 5.68 -7.69
CA SER A 47 3.96 6.45 -7.57
C SER A 47 4.49 6.48 -6.15
N LEU A 48 3.64 6.72 -5.15
CA LEU A 48 4.03 6.66 -3.72
C LEU A 48 4.51 5.27 -3.31
N ILE A 49 3.83 4.21 -3.77
CA ILE A 49 4.25 2.82 -3.52
C ILE A 49 5.61 2.55 -4.15
N ILE A 50 5.81 2.99 -5.41
CA ILE A 50 7.07 2.82 -6.14
C ILE A 50 8.21 3.53 -5.40
N GLU A 51 8.00 4.77 -4.96
CA GLU A 51 9.01 5.53 -4.20
C GLU A 51 9.39 4.82 -2.91
N LYS A 52 8.40 4.41 -2.11
CA LYS A 52 8.63 3.77 -0.81
C LYS A 52 9.32 2.41 -0.96
N ILE A 53 8.95 1.61 -1.96
CA ILE A 53 9.60 0.32 -2.25
C ILE A 53 11.01 0.55 -2.78
N THR A 54 11.22 1.52 -3.68
CA THR A 54 12.54 1.84 -4.22
C THR A 54 13.49 2.26 -3.10
N ALA A 55 13.07 3.16 -2.21
CA ALA A 55 13.88 3.58 -1.08
C ALA A 55 14.27 2.41 -0.17
N LYS A 56 13.32 1.52 0.15
CA LYS A 56 13.61 0.30 0.94
C LYS A 56 14.58 -0.64 0.23
N ILE A 57 14.42 -0.86 -1.07
CA ILE A 57 15.31 -1.75 -1.83
C ILE A 57 16.70 -1.13 -1.97
N GLN A 58 16.83 0.19 -2.14
CA GLN A 58 18.13 0.87 -2.17
C GLN A 58 18.91 0.69 -0.87
N LEU A 59 18.24 0.68 0.29
CA LEU A 59 18.89 0.39 1.58
C LEU A 59 19.42 -1.04 1.69
N ILE A 60 18.79 -1.99 1.01
CA ILE A 60 19.15 -3.42 1.04
C ILE A 60 20.21 -3.74 -0.01
N VAL A 61 20.08 -3.14 -1.19
CA VAL A 61 20.94 -3.42 -2.34
C VAL A 61 22.18 -2.53 -2.27
N ARG A 62 23.26 -3.06 -1.71
CA ARG A 62 24.60 -2.42 -1.65
C ARG A 62 25.31 -2.28 -3.02
N ARG A 63 24.64 -2.56 -4.13
CA ARG A 63 25.24 -2.54 -5.49
C ARG A 63 24.91 -1.25 -6.23
N PRO A 64 25.76 -0.81 -7.18
CA PRO A 64 25.53 0.38 -8.00
C PRO A 64 24.50 0.10 -9.09
N ILE A 65 23.29 -0.31 -8.70
CA ILE A 65 22.16 -0.31 -9.61
C ILE A 65 21.72 1.15 -9.72
N THR A 66 21.72 1.69 -10.93
CA THR A 66 21.24 3.06 -11.15
C THR A 66 19.80 3.17 -10.66
N GLY A 67 19.50 4.20 -9.87
CA GLY A 67 18.17 4.42 -9.30
C GLY A 67 17.06 4.39 -10.34
N VAL A 68 17.38 4.77 -11.59
CA VAL A 68 16.49 4.70 -12.75
C VAL A 68 16.10 3.25 -13.10
N LEU A 69 17.07 2.33 -13.13
CA LEU A 69 16.82 0.92 -13.46
C LEU A 69 15.98 0.26 -12.36
N LEU A 70 16.31 0.54 -11.10
CA LEU A 70 15.56 0.05 -9.96
C LEU A 70 14.13 0.59 -9.95
N LYS A 71 13.93 1.90 -10.17
CA LYS A 71 12.60 2.51 -10.27
C LYS A 71 11.77 1.89 -11.40
N LYS A 72 12.38 1.60 -12.57
CA LYS A 72 11.70 0.89 -13.68
C LYS A 72 11.29 -0.53 -13.32
N LEU A 73 12.12 -1.27 -12.58
CA LEU A 73 11.79 -2.61 -12.10
C LEU A 73 10.65 -2.58 -11.08
N VAL A 74 10.75 -1.71 -10.09
CA VAL A 74 9.72 -1.52 -9.06
C VAL A 74 8.40 -1.09 -9.69
N LYS A 75 8.41 -0.15 -10.65
CA LYS A 75 7.21 0.26 -11.40
C LYS A 75 6.53 -0.91 -12.10
N ARG A 76 7.29 -1.79 -12.77
CA ARG A 76 6.73 -2.99 -13.41
C ARG A 76 6.08 -3.94 -12.40
N VAL A 77 6.73 -4.16 -11.26
CA VAL A 77 6.19 -5.03 -10.20
C VAL A 77 4.92 -4.46 -9.60
N VAL A 78 4.91 -3.17 -9.23
CA VAL A 78 3.75 -2.48 -8.65
C VAL A 78 2.57 -2.48 -9.62
N ASN A 79 2.79 -2.16 -10.90
CA ASN A 79 1.73 -2.20 -11.90
C ASN A 79 1.13 -3.61 -12.08
N LYS A 80 1.97 -4.65 -12.06
CA LYS A 80 1.50 -6.03 -12.18
C LYS A 80 0.72 -6.49 -10.94
N ALA A 81 1.19 -6.12 -9.75
CA ALA A 81 0.51 -6.40 -8.49
C ALA A 81 -0.85 -5.69 -8.43
N TRP A 82 -0.90 -4.42 -8.85
CA TRP A 82 -2.13 -3.63 -8.89
C TRP A 82 -3.20 -4.24 -9.79
N LYS A 83 -2.83 -4.64 -11.02
CA LYS A 83 -3.76 -5.34 -11.94
C LYS A 83 -4.33 -6.62 -11.33
N ARG A 84 -3.48 -7.47 -10.74
CA ARG A 84 -3.92 -8.72 -10.09
C ARG A 84 -4.87 -8.47 -8.92
N GLN A 85 -4.56 -7.49 -8.06
CA GLN A 85 -5.44 -7.16 -6.94
C GLN A 85 -6.79 -6.61 -7.43
N ARG A 86 -6.78 -5.77 -8.48
CA ARG A 86 -8.01 -5.27 -9.09
C ARG A 86 -8.88 -6.41 -9.64
N GLU A 87 -8.28 -7.36 -10.34
CA GLU A 87 -8.98 -8.55 -10.85
C GLU A 87 -9.59 -9.38 -9.73
N GLN A 88 -8.83 -9.68 -8.67
CA GLN A 88 -9.32 -10.43 -7.51
C GLN A 88 -10.45 -9.70 -6.77
N LEU A 89 -10.37 -8.37 -6.64
CA LEU A 89 -11.43 -7.56 -6.03
C LEU A 89 -12.70 -7.57 -6.88
N LEU A 90 -12.57 -7.45 -8.21
CA LEU A 90 -13.70 -7.56 -9.13
C LEU A 90 -14.36 -8.93 -9.08
N GLU A 91 -13.57 -10.00 -8.98
CA GLU A 91 -14.08 -11.37 -8.84
C GLU A 91 -14.85 -11.57 -7.52
N ARG A 92 -14.31 -11.08 -6.40
CA ARG A 92 -15.01 -11.10 -5.11
C ARG A 92 -16.30 -10.27 -5.12
N MET A 93 -16.30 -9.10 -5.75
CA MET A 93 -17.50 -8.28 -5.88
C MET A 93 -18.60 -8.95 -6.72
N LYS A 94 -18.23 -9.76 -7.72
CA LYS A 94 -19.19 -10.56 -8.49
C LYS A 94 -19.80 -11.70 -7.67
N GLN A 95 -19.05 -12.26 -6.72
CA GLN A 95 -19.54 -13.31 -5.82
C GLN A 95 -20.42 -12.78 -4.69
N LEU A 96 -20.37 -11.47 -4.41
CA LEU A 96 -21.20 -10.79 -3.41
C LEU A 96 -22.52 -10.23 -3.99
N LYS A 97 -22.72 -10.34 -5.31
CA LYS A 97 -23.97 -10.03 -6.01
C LYS A 97 -24.73 -11.31 -6.29
#